data_AF-A0A9P0KYZ3-F1
#
_entry.id   AF-A0A9P0KYZ3-F1
#
_cell.length_a   1.000
_cell.length_b   1.000
_cell.length_c   1.000
_cell.angle_alpha   90.00
_cell.angle_beta   90.00
_cell.angle_gamma   90.00
#
_symmetry.space_group_name_H-M   'P 1'
#
loop_
_entity.id
_entity.type
_entity.pdbx_description
1 polymer ?
#
loop_
_entity_poly.entity_id
_entity_poly.type
_entity_poly.pdbx_seq_one_letter_code
_entity_poly.pdbx_strand_id
1 'polypeptide(L)'
;MWQIKMRFLLDHIFVSLSIISFCFAYDSSDSGAQILNQDFERAENGDYKFSFETSNGISQEETAETHYEGTEDQFLKVTGSYSYTGPDGVVYTVRYTADDQGFHPEGDHIKVPPFVPWVHHRHEEQNQEVNPQGSNEGYAAAPYEAAGSIPEGERLDLPQTTVSSVSQYLPPNK
;
A
#
# COMPACT_ATOMS: atom_id res chain seq x y z
N MET A 1 -66.37 17.43 -16.31
CA MET A 1 -65.36 18.43 -15.93
C MET A 1 -64.59 18.11 -14.64
N TRP A 2 -65.11 17.28 -13.73
CA TRP A 2 -64.43 16.92 -12.47
C TRP A 2 -63.28 15.89 -12.64
N GLN A 3 -63.40 14.97 -13.60
CA GLN A 3 -62.44 13.88 -13.86
C GLN A 3 -61.13 14.32 -14.53
N ILE A 4 -61.07 15.50 -15.13
CA ILE A 4 -59.85 16.02 -15.80
C ILE A 4 -58.95 16.73 -14.79
N LYS A 5 -59.52 17.41 -13.78
CA LYS A 5 -58.76 18.10 -12.71
C LYS A 5 -57.99 17.15 -11.78
N MET A 6 -58.50 15.93 -11.58
CA MET A 6 -57.89 14.92 -10.71
C MET A 6 -56.67 14.22 -11.33
N ARG A 7 -56.61 14.11 -12.67
CA ARG A 7 -55.50 13.46 -13.37
C ARG A 7 -54.22 14.31 -13.34
N PHE A 8 -54.35 15.63 -13.45
CA PHE A 8 -53.22 16.55 -13.28
C PHE A 8 -52.72 16.63 -11.82
N LEU A 9 -53.57 16.38 -10.84
CA LEU A 9 -53.20 16.48 -9.42
C LEU A 9 -52.39 15.26 -8.94
N LEU A 10 -52.59 14.07 -9.53
CA LEU A 10 -51.80 12.87 -9.24
C LEU A 10 -50.43 12.84 -9.94
N ASP A 11 -50.34 13.36 -11.18
CA ASP A 11 -49.06 13.40 -11.92
C ASP A 11 -48.03 14.30 -11.23
N HIS A 12 -48.45 15.39 -10.59
CA HIS A 12 -47.56 16.26 -9.83
C HIS A 12 -47.02 15.63 -8.53
N ILE A 13 -47.78 14.71 -7.92
CA ILE A 13 -47.35 14.00 -6.69
C ILE A 13 -46.23 13.01 -7.03
N PHE A 14 -46.31 12.27 -8.13
CA PHE A 14 -45.27 11.34 -8.56
C PHE A 14 -43.96 12.04 -8.97
N VAL A 15 -44.03 13.20 -9.61
CA VAL A 15 -42.82 13.98 -9.97
C VAL A 15 -42.13 14.53 -8.71
N SER A 16 -42.91 14.96 -7.69
CA SER A 16 -42.35 15.48 -6.43
C SER A 16 -41.66 14.41 -5.56
N LEU A 17 -42.11 13.15 -5.61
CA LEU A 17 -41.53 12.06 -4.82
C LEU A 17 -40.15 11.61 -5.36
N SER A 18 -39.88 11.81 -6.66
CA SER A 18 -38.58 11.48 -7.26
C SER A 18 -37.46 12.46 -6.86
N ILE A 19 -37.81 13.71 -6.55
CA ILE A 19 -36.82 14.77 -6.22
C ILE A 19 -36.29 14.61 -4.78
N ILE A 20 -37.03 13.93 -3.91
CA ILE A 20 -36.62 13.65 -2.52
C ILE A 20 -35.60 12.49 -2.45
N SER A 21 -35.43 11.74 -3.54
CA SER A 21 -34.47 10.63 -3.60
C SER A 21 -33.05 11.05 -4.00
N PHE A 22 -32.79 12.34 -4.29
CA PHE A 22 -31.49 12.84 -4.73
C PHE A 22 -31.03 13.95 -3.81
N CYS A 23 -30.53 13.58 -2.64
CA CYS A 23 -29.50 14.26 -1.85
C CYS A 23 -29.43 13.63 -0.45
N PHE A 24 -29.06 12.34 -0.38
CA PHE A 24 -28.23 11.92 0.75
C PHE A 24 -26.81 12.29 0.36
N ALA A 25 -26.43 13.53 0.60
CA ALA A 25 -25.03 13.82 0.81
C ALA A 25 -24.65 13.06 2.10
N TYR A 26 -23.96 11.93 1.94
CA TYR A 26 -23.31 11.26 3.05
C TYR A 26 -22.14 12.16 3.48
N ASP A 27 -22.44 13.14 4.32
CA ASP A 27 -21.42 13.90 5.03
C ASP A 27 -20.93 13.03 6.19
N SER A 28 -20.04 12.09 5.88
CA SER A 28 -19.21 11.43 6.87
C SER A 28 -17.94 12.27 7.02
N SER A 29 -17.92 13.21 7.97
CA SER A 29 -16.71 13.96 8.28
C SER A 29 -15.58 13.00 8.64
N ASP A 30 -14.58 12.89 7.78
CA ASP A 30 -13.53 11.86 7.81
C ASP A 30 -12.73 11.89 9.14
N SER A 31 -12.51 13.08 9.67
CA SER A 31 -11.80 13.31 10.94
C SER A 31 -12.49 12.73 12.18
N GLY A 32 -13.78 12.38 12.08
CA GLY A 32 -14.58 11.84 13.18
C GLY A 32 -14.89 10.34 13.05
N ALA A 33 -14.28 9.64 12.10
CA ALA A 33 -14.55 8.24 11.85
C ALA A 33 -14.30 7.38 13.10
N GLN A 34 -15.24 6.48 13.40
CA GLN A 34 -15.17 5.54 14.52
C GLN A 34 -15.04 4.12 14.01
N ILE A 35 -14.35 3.26 14.75
CA ILE A 35 -14.33 1.82 14.47
C ILE A 35 -15.70 1.24 14.86
N LEU A 36 -16.38 0.61 13.89
CA LEU A 36 -17.66 -0.07 14.08
C LEU A 36 -17.48 -1.53 14.46
N ASN A 37 -16.57 -2.21 13.76
CA ASN A 37 -16.20 -3.59 14.05
C ASN A 37 -14.68 -3.76 13.97
N GLN A 38 -14.16 -4.66 14.80
CA GLN A 38 -12.76 -5.05 14.76
C GLN A 38 -12.62 -6.46 15.33
N ASP A 39 -12.04 -7.35 14.53
CA ASP A 39 -11.77 -8.73 14.88
C ASP A 39 -10.29 -9.05 14.64
N PHE A 40 -9.70 -9.80 15.57
CA PHE A 40 -8.34 -10.30 15.45
C PHE A 40 -8.23 -11.68 16.10
N GLU A 41 -7.80 -12.65 15.31
CA GLU A 41 -7.57 -14.02 15.73
C GLU A 41 -6.14 -14.41 15.38
N ARG A 42 -5.45 -15.09 16.29
CA ARG A 42 -4.08 -15.57 16.07
C ARG A 42 -3.96 -17.02 16.52
N ALA A 43 -3.42 -17.86 15.65
CA ALA A 43 -3.13 -19.26 15.93
C ALA A 43 -1.72 -19.43 16.51
N GLU A 44 -1.45 -20.60 17.10
CA GLU A 44 -0.15 -20.92 17.72
C GLU A 44 0.99 -21.00 16.69
N ASN A 45 0.70 -21.43 15.46
CA ASN A 45 1.66 -21.57 14.36
C ASN A 45 2.03 -20.23 13.70
N GLY A 46 1.43 -19.12 14.12
CA GLY A 46 1.70 -17.78 13.59
C GLY A 46 0.68 -17.29 12.55
N ASP A 47 -0.24 -18.15 12.11
CA ASP A 47 -1.36 -17.76 11.27
C ASP A 47 -2.25 -16.76 12.02
N TYR A 48 -2.87 -15.85 11.28
CA TYR A 48 -3.78 -14.88 11.87
C TYR A 48 -4.88 -14.47 10.91
N LYS A 49 -5.96 -13.94 11.49
CA LYS A 49 -7.04 -13.29 10.77
C LYS A 49 -7.28 -11.93 11.40
N PHE A 50 -7.48 -10.93 10.57
CA PHE A 50 -7.72 -9.57 11.01
C PHE A 50 -8.79 -8.93 10.14
N SER A 51 -9.71 -8.20 10.76
CA SER A 51 -10.64 -7.35 10.02
C SER A 51 -11.05 -6.14 10.84
N PHE A 52 -11.35 -5.04 10.17
CA PHE A 52 -12.02 -3.90 10.80
C PHE A 52 -12.93 -3.16 9.81
N GLU A 53 -13.84 -2.39 10.38
CA GLU A 53 -14.74 -1.50 9.65
C GLU A 53 -14.88 -0.18 10.41
N THR A 54 -14.94 0.93 9.69
CA THR A 54 -15.11 2.27 10.25
C THR A 54 -16.39 2.93 9.76
N SER A 55 -16.87 3.92 10.52
CA SER A 55 -18.16 4.61 10.27
C SER A 55 -18.20 5.45 8.99
N ASN A 56 -17.05 5.77 8.41
CA ASN A 56 -16.89 6.43 7.10
C ASN A 56 -16.76 5.43 5.94
N GLY A 57 -16.98 4.13 6.18
CA GLY A 57 -16.99 3.11 5.14
C GLY A 57 -15.61 2.63 4.69
N ILE A 58 -14.58 2.81 5.53
CA ILE A 58 -13.30 2.11 5.33
C ILE A 58 -13.43 0.72 5.94
N SER A 59 -13.00 -0.30 5.21
CA SER A 59 -12.94 -1.66 5.72
C SER A 59 -11.67 -2.36 5.28
N GLN A 60 -11.20 -3.29 6.10
CA GLN A 60 -10.10 -4.20 5.76
C GLN A 60 -10.42 -5.59 6.30
N GLU A 61 -10.03 -6.61 5.54
CA GLU A 61 -9.98 -8.00 5.96
C GLU A 61 -8.69 -8.63 5.43
N GLU A 62 -8.01 -9.42 6.25
CA GLU A 62 -6.86 -10.20 5.82
C GLU A 62 -6.71 -11.49 6.63
N THR A 63 -6.10 -12.48 5.98
CA THR A 63 -5.72 -13.77 6.57
C THR A 63 -4.27 -14.03 6.21
N ALA A 64 -3.50 -14.48 7.19
CA ALA A 64 -2.12 -14.90 7.01
C ALA A 64 -1.98 -16.39 7.28
N GLU A 65 -1.25 -17.06 6.39
CA GLU A 65 -0.97 -18.49 6.42
C GLU A 65 0.55 -18.70 6.34
N THR A 66 1.07 -19.52 7.25
CA THR A 66 2.49 -19.86 7.31
C THR A 66 2.80 -20.95 6.30
N HIS A 67 3.71 -20.67 5.37
CA HIS A 67 4.20 -21.62 4.38
C HIS A 67 5.57 -22.16 4.77
N TYR A 68 5.80 -23.44 4.47
CA TYR A 68 7.07 -24.15 4.73
C TYR A 68 7.54 -24.08 6.19
N GLU A 69 6.59 -24.23 7.13
CA GLU A 69 6.85 -24.18 8.58
C GLU A 69 7.98 -25.13 9.00
N GLY A 70 8.95 -24.61 9.75
CA GLY A 70 10.08 -25.39 10.27
C GLY A 70 11.21 -25.62 9.27
N THR A 71 11.22 -24.93 8.13
CA THR A 71 12.30 -24.96 7.13
C THR A 71 13.02 -23.61 7.02
N GLU A 72 14.17 -23.57 6.33
CA GLU A 72 14.88 -22.31 6.04
C GLU A 72 14.10 -21.39 5.07
N ASP A 73 13.19 -21.96 4.27
CA ASP A 73 12.36 -21.26 3.29
C ASP A 73 10.99 -20.84 3.86
N GLN A 74 10.83 -20.85 5.19
CA GLN A 74 9.58 -20.46 5.84
C GLN A 74 9.24 -18.99 5.55
N PHE A 75 8.01 -18.75 5.07
CA PHE A 75 7.48 -17.40 4.90
C PHE A 75 6.00 -17.32 5.28
N LEU A 76 5.52 -16.11 5.49
CA LEU A 76 4.12 -15.83 5.79
C LEU A 76 3.44 -15.30 4.52
N LYS A 77 2.42 -16.02 4.05
CA LYS A 77 1.58 -15.57 2.94
C LYS A 77 0.37 -14.83 3.50
N VAL A 78 0.15 -13.59 3.07
CA VAL A 78 -1.01 -12.78 3.51
C VAL A 78 -1.92 -12.52 2.33
N THR A 79 -3.20 -12.84 2.46
CA THR A 79 -4.23 -12.49 1.48
C THR A 79 -5.30 -11.66 2.13
N GLY A 80 -5.72 -10.59 1.46
CA GLY A 80 -6.71 -9.69 2.03
C GLY A 80 -7.33 -8.75 1.02
N SER A 81 -8.20 -7.89 1.55
CA SER A 81 -8.73 -6.76 0.83
C SER A 81 -8.93 -5.56 1.74
N TYR A 82 -8.82 -4.36 1.19
CA TYR A 82 -9.28 -3.15 1.85
C TYR A 82 -10.12 -2.32 0.89
N SER A 83 -11.08 -1.58 1.44
CA SER A 83 -11.96 -0.70 0.68
C SER A 83 -12.07 0.67 1.35
N TYR A 84 -12.23 1.71 0.53
CA TYR A 84 -12.46 3.08 0.99
C TYR A 84 -13.28 3.86 -0.03
N THR A 85 -13.97 4.90 0.43
CA THR A 85 -14.69 5.82 -0.45
C THR A 85 -13.77 6.95 -0.88
N GLY A 86 -13.59 7.13 -2.19
CA GLY A 86 -12.79 8.20 -2.76
C GLY A 86 -13.50 9.56 -2.72
N PRO A 87 -12.77 10.66 -2.99
CA PRO A 87 -13.33 12.01 -3.02
C PRO A 87 -14.38 12.23 -4.14
N ASP A 88 -14.43 11.32 -5.11
CA ASP A 88 -15.42 11.22 -6.18
C ASP A 88 -16.69 10.46 -5.78
N GLY A 89 -16.75 9.93 -4.55
CA GLY A 89 -17.85 9.12 -4.04
C GLY A 89 -17.83 7.67 -4.53
N VAL A 90 -16.77 7.24 -5.23
CA VAL A 90 -16.62 5.86 -5.70
C VAL A 90 -15.96 5.03 -4.62
N VAL A 91 -16.45 3.81 -4.39
CA VAL A 91 -15.79 2.85 -3.49
C VAL A 91 -14.66 2.16 -4.26
N TYR A 92 -13.44 2.33 -3.76
CA TYR A 92 -12.24 1.70 -4.29
C TYR A 92 -11.90 0.50 -3.43
N THR A 93 -11.84 -0.68 -4.05
CA THR A 93 -11.40 -1.92 -3.40
C THR A 93 -10.06 -2.34 -3.97
N VAL A 94 -9.14 -2.73 -3.09
CA VAL A 94 -7.89 -3.39 -3.44
C VAL A 94 -7.90 -4.77 -2.81
N ARG A 95 -7.69 -5.79 -3.63
CA ARG A 95 -7.39 -7.15 -3.20
C ARG A 95 -5.89 -7.36 -3.32
N TYR A 96 -5.30 -8.14 -2.44
CA TYR A 96 -3.87 -8.37 -2.48
C TYR A 96 -3.47 -9.75 -2.01
N THR A 97 -2.33 -10.19 -2.53
CA THR A 97 -1.54 -11.30 -1.99
C THR A 97 -0.13 -10.79 -1.71
N ALA A 98 0.37 -11.00 -0.49
CA ALA A 98 1.77 -10.83 -0.13
C ALA A 98 2.38 -12.23 0.06
N ASP A 99 3.40 -12.55 -0.73
CA ASP A 99 4.12 -13.82 -0.67
C ASP A 99 5.65 -13.60 -0.71
N ASP A 100 6.40 -14.67 -0.90
CA ASP A 100 7.86 -14.65 -1.01
C ASP A 100 8.37 -13.83 -2.21
N GLN A 101 7.52 -13.56 -3.20
CA GLN A 101 7.81 -12.74 -4.37
C GLN A 101 7.33 -11.29 -4.23
N GLY A 102 6.79 -10.91 -3.07
CA GLY A 102 6.40 -9.55 -2.73
C GLY A 102 4.89 -9.33 -2.71
N PHE A 103 4.47 -8.09 -2.95
CA PHE A 103 3.08 -7.66 -2.85
C PHE A 103 2.44 -7.55 -4.24
N HIS A 104 1.33 -8.27 -4.43
CA HIS A 104 0.58 -8.38 -5.68
C HIS A 104 -0.82 -7.80 -5.49
N PRO A 105 -1.03 -6.50 -5.76
CA PRO A 105 -2.34 -5.87 -5.63
C PRO A 105 -3.16 -5.95 -6.91
N GLU A 106 -4.47 -6.09 -6.75
CA GLU A 106 -5.48 -6.11 -7.80
C GLU A 106 -6.61 -5.14 -7.44
N GLY A 107 -7.07 -4.37 -8.43
CA GLY A 107 -8.20 -3.47 -8.29
C GLY A 107 -8.43 -2.68 -9.57
N ASP A 108 -9.68 -2.30 -9.84
CA ASP A 108 -10.08 -1.65 -11.10
C ASP A 108 -9.32 -0.34 -11.39
N HIS A 109 -8.83 0.31 -10.34
CA HIS A 109 -8.08 1.57 -10.39
C HIS A 109 -6.56 1.37 -10.45
N ILE A 110 -6.08 0.13 -10.33
CA ILE A 110 -4.65 -0.19 -10.33
C ILE A 110 -4.19 -0.45 -11.76
N LYS A 111 -3.28 0.39 -12.24
CA LYS A 111 -2.62 0.19 -13.54
C LYS A 111 -1.44 -0.74 -13.36
N VAL A 112 -1.53 -1.96 -13.90
CA VAL A 112 -0.40 -2.88 -13.94
C VAL A 112 0.59 -2.40 -15.00
N PRO A 113 1.87 -2.14 -14.67
CA PRO A 113 2.86 -1.78 -15.66
C PRO A 113 3.05 -2.94 -16.65
N PRO A 114 3.29 -2.65 -17.94
CA PRO A 114 3.58 -3.69 -18.91
C PRO A 114 4.85 -4.44 -18.48
N PHE A 115 4.79 -5.78 -18.51
CA PHE A 115 5.93 -6.64 -18.21
C PHE A 115 7.13 -6.25 -19.08
N VAL A 116 8.26 -5.91 -18.45
CA VAL A 116 9.56 -5.75 -19.12
C VAL A 116 10.43 -6.96 -18.81
N PRO A 117 10.80 -7.78 -19.81
CA PRO A 117 11.76 -8.87 -19.59
C PRO A 117 13.09 -8.30 -19.09
N TRP A 118 13.68 -8.91 -18.06
CA TRP A 118 15.03 -8.57 -17.61
C TRP A 118 16.04 -8.85 -18.73
N VAL A 119 16.43 -7.80 -19.46
CA VAL A 119 17.60 -7.87 -20.33
C VAL A 119 18.82 -7.84 -19.40
N HIS A 120 19.38 -9.02 -19.12
CA HIS A 120 20.71 -9.14 -18.55
C HIS A 120 21.67 -8.46 -19.52
N HIS A 121 22.03 -7.20 -19.25
CA HIS A 121 23.15 -6.57 -19.91
C HIS A 121 24.38 -7.28 -19.37
N ARG A 122 24.79 -8.35 -20.06
CA ARG A 122 26.08 -8.98 -19.83
C ARG A 122 27.12 -7.88 -20.02
N HIS A 123 27.70 -7.40 -18.92
CA HIS A 123 28.94 -6.66 -18.98
C HIS A 123 29.97 -7.63 -19.54
N GLU A 124 30.21 -7.58 -20.85
CA GLU A 124 31.37 -8.22 -21.44
C GLU A 124 32.58 -7.50 -20.84
N GLU A 125 33.18 -8.11 -19.82
CA GLU A 125 34.49 -7.73 -19.31
C GLU A 125 35.49 -7.86 -20.46
N GLN A 126 35.77 -6.75 -21.15
CA GLN A 126 36.89 -6.67 -22.06
C GLN A 126 38.16 -6.73 -21.21
N ASN A 127 38.74 -7.93 -21.09
CA ASN A 127 40.10 -8.13 -20.60
C ASN A 127 41.06 -7.34 -21.49
N GLN A 128 41.35 -6.09 -21.12
CA GLN A 128 42.46 -5.33 -21.66
C GLN A 128 43.74 -5.85 -21.00
N GLU A 129 44.58 -6.49 -21.81
CA GLU A 129 45.91 -6.98 -21.46
C GLU A 129 46.78 -5.83 -20.92
N VAL A 130 47.14 -5.88 -19.63
CA VAL A 130 48.03 -4.90 -18.98
C VAL A 130 49.48 -5.24 -19.32
N ASN A 131 50.14 -4.42 -20.15
CA ASN A 131 51.58 -4.50 -20.41
C ASN A 131 52.36 -3.66 -19.38
N PRO A 132 53.48 -4.15 -18.78
CA PRO A 132 54.03 -3.62 -17.54
C PRO A 132 55.20 -2.67 -17.80
N GLN A 133 55.08 -1.41 -17.38
CA GLN A 133 56.26 -0.53 -17.22
C GLN A 133 55.93 0.66 -16.30
N GLY A 134 56.41 0.60 -15.05
CA GLY A 134 56.39 1.70 -14.08
C GLY A 134 56.45 1.20 -12.63
N SER A 135 57.59 1.38 -11.99
CA SER A 135 58.03 0.82 -10.69
C SER A 135 57.18 1.12 -9.46
N ASN A 136 57.09 0.12 -8.57
CA ASN A 136 56.57 0.17 -7.21
C ASN A 136 57.41 1.06 -6.28
N GLU A 137 56.76 1.95 -5.53
CA GLU A 137 57.17 2.29 -4.16
C GLU A 137 55.95 2.07 -3.25
N GLY A 138 56.07 1.13 -2.32
CA GLY A 138 54.99 0.71 -1.45
C GLY A 138 54.97 1.49 -0.13
N TYR A 139 53.77 1.64 0.43
CA TYR A 139 53.57 1.70 1.88
C TYR A 139 52.36 0.85 2.27
N ALA A 140 52.57 0.07 3.32
CA ALA A 140 51.67 -0.93 3.87
C ALA A 140 50.39 -0.32 4.46
N ALA A 141 49.39 -1.18 4.64
CA ALA A 141 48.08 -0.90 5.21
C ALA A 141 48.16 -0.13 6.54
N ALA A 142 47.29 0.88 6.68
CA ALA A 142 46.94 1.50 7.96
C ALA A 142 45.47 1.21 8.30
N PRO A 143 45.12 1.10 9.60
CA PRO A 143 43.90 0.51 10.11
C PRO A 143 42.69 1.46 10.03
N TYR A 144 41.49 0.89 10.14
CA TYR A 144 40.23 1.63 10.22
C TYR A 144 40.23 2.52 11.48
N GLU A 145 40.18 3.83 11.29
CA GLU A 145 39.90 4.77 12.39
C GLU A 145 38.70 5.65 12.07
N ALA A 146 37.96 5.95 13.14
CA ALA A 146 36.66 6.58 13.22
C ALA A 146 36.47 7.80 12.32
N ALA A 147 35.32 7.86 11.64
CA ALA A 147 34.90 8.99 10.83
C ALA A 147 34.74 10.26 11.69
N GLY A 148 35.74 11.13 11.64
CA GLY A 148 35.63 12.54 12.00
C GLY A 148 35.17 13.37 10.80
N SER A 149 34.11 14.14 11.01
CA SER A 149 33.68 15.39 10.37
C SER A 149 33.98 15.63 8.87
N ILE A 150 32.92 15.65 8.05
CA ILE A 150 32.94 16.10 6.64
C ILE A 150 33.02 17.64 6.60
N PRO A 151 33.90 18.25 5.78
CA PRO A 151 33.93 19.70 5.58
C PRO A 151 32.73 20.16 4.73
N GLU A 152 32.17 21.28 5.17
CA GLU A 152 30.96 21.92 4.65
C GLU A 152 31.25 22.62 3.31
N GLY A 153 30.50 22.26 2.26
CA GLY A 153 30.42 23.05 1.03
C GLY A 153 30.54 22.24 -0.26
N GLU A 154 29.44 21.63 -0.70
CA GLU A 154 28.85 21.80 -2.03
C GLU A 154 27.55 20.98 -2.10
N ARG A 155 26.44 21.56 -1.60
CA ARG A 155 25.10 20.94 -1.67
C ARG A 155 24.53 21.13 -3.08
N LEU A 156 24.49 20.06 -3.87
CA LEU A 156 23.51 19.95 -4.96
C LEU A 156 22.21 19.42 -4.35
N ASP A 157 21.24 20.30 -4.10
CA ASP A 157 19.93 19.94 -3.56
C ASP A 157 19.12 19.14 -4.60
N LEU A 158 19.12 17.81 -4.48
CA LEU A 158 18.11 16.95 -5.07
C LEU A 158 16.98 16.76 -4.03
N PRO A 159 15.69 16.90 -4.41
CA PRO A 159 14.59 16.74 -3.47
C PRO A 159 14.57 15.32 -2.90
N GLN A 160 14.85 15.20 -1.60
CA GLN A 160 14.69 13.96 -0.85
C GLN A 160 13.20 13.63 -0.78
N THR A 161 12.76 12.58 -1.47
CA THR A 161 11.50 11.92 -1.11
C THR A 161 11.74 11.22 0.23
N THR A 162 11.20 11.80 1.30
CA THR A 162 11.22 11.21 2.63
C THR A 162 10.51 9.86 2.60
N VAL A 163 11.26 8.78 2.75
CA VAL A 163 10.71 7.47 3.16
C VAL A 163 10.35 7.64 4.64
N SER A 164 9.08 7.87 4.93
CA SER A 164 8.61 7.89 6.32
C SER A 164 8.63 6.46 6.83
N SER A 165 9.55 6.17 7.76
CA SER A 165 9.65 4.89 8.44
C SER A 165 8.33 4.51 9.08
N VAL A 166 7.82 3.34 8.74
CA VAL A 166 6.71 2.68 9.44
C VAL A 166 7.16 2.38 10.86
N SER A 167 6.66 3.16 11.82
CA SER A 167 6.82 2.85 13.24
C SER A 167 5.91 1.69 13.59
N GLN A 168 6.47 0.49 13.77
CA GLN A 168 5.74 -0.66 14.31
C GLN A 168 5.21 -0.33 15.71
N TYR A 169 3.90 -0.49 15.93
CA TYR A 169 3.27 -0.36 17.23
C TYR A 169 3.41 -1.68 18.00
N LEU A 170 4.11 -1.65 19.14
CA LEU A 170 4.13 -2.73 20.13
C LEU A 170 3.04 -2.45 21.17
N PRO A 171 2.02 -3.32 21.34
CA PRO A 171 1.03 -3.13 22.39
C PRO A 171 1.66 -3.30 23.79
N PRO A 172 1.16 -2.59 24.82
CA PRO A 172 1.70 -2.66 26.17
C PRO A 172 1.44 -4.04 26.80
N ASN A 173 2.48 -4.64 27.37
CA ASN A 173 2.40 -5.87 28.16
C ASN A 173 1.38 -5.71 29.30
N LYS A 174 0.50 -6.70 29.46
CA LYS A 174 -0.22 -6.94 30.72
C LYS A 174 0.67 -7.73 31.68
#